data_AF-A0A3B6VDQ7-F1
#
_entry.id   AF-A0A3B6VDQ7-F1
#
_cell.length_a   1.000
_cell.length_b   1.000
_cell.length_c   1.000
_cell.angle_alpha   90.00
_cell.angle_beta   90.00
_cell.angle_gamma   90.00
#
_symmetry.space_group_name_H-M   'P 1'
#
loop_
_entity.id
_entity.type
_entity.pdbx_description
1 polymer ?
#
loop_
_entity_poly.entity_id
_entity_poly.type
_entity_poly.pdbx_seq_one_letter_code
_entity_poly.pdbx_strand_id
1 'polypeptide(L)'
;MISIPYNDIEIINKILSDNIKSGKVYAFGSRYKWTNREFSDLDLAIDINRKMSINEIENLKYNFEESNLSYRVDVIDYNNITDEFKKIIDSGKEIIYNTEGAQEIIGNKENWQEVRLGDICQINRGASPRPIQKYIADKGMPWVKISDATSSNSRYIKTTKEFIDFSGVSKSVKIDVGTLILSNSGTTGIPKIMGIEACVHDGWIIISNINKNVLKEFLYYEFLYIRNSISNLATGTVLQNLKTDIVKQFKINLPPLEEQKKIASILSSLDDKIELNNCMNKILEETAQTIFKEWFINFNFPNEEGKPYKKSGGKMIESELGEIPDGWEVTTLENISTIITKGTTPKKFTLQGINYIKVENILDNHSIDKSKLSFIDSETHNNLLKRSIIKEKDILFSIAGTLAKFAFVTNNILPANTNQAIAIIRVDSNIINPLFVFNFFLADLHKEHCFKNLQQSVQPNLSLTTIRNLKLIFPESKILKKYEDSILHIFYKIYRNIEENQKLAGIRDSILPKLMSGEIRIK
;
A
#
# COMPACT_ATOMS: atom_id res chain seq x y z
N MET A 1 12.87 -3.40 -23.51
CA MET A 1 12.08 -2.42 -22.71
C MET A 1 11.29 -1.65 -23.74
N ILE A 2 9.98 -1.80 -23.76
CA ILE A 2 9.12 -1.44 -24.90
C ILE A 2 8.53 -0.03 -24.68
N SER A 3 8.43 0.81 -25.71
CA SER A 3 7.79 2.15 -25.63
C SER A 3 6.25 2.09 -25.68
N ILE A 4 5.66 1.04 -25.09
CA ILE A 4 4.21 0.85 -24.98
C ILE A 4 3.82 1.13 -23.52
N PRO A 5 2.89 2.06 -23.25
CA PRO A 5 2.37 2.29 -21.91
C PRO A 5 1.84 1.01 -21.25
N TYR A 6 2.02 0.88 -19.94
CA TYR A 6 1.63 -0.34 -19.20
C TYR A 6 0.14 -0.71 -19.37
N ASN A 7 -0.76 0.27 -19.37
CA ASN A 7 -2.20 0.04 -19.59
C ASN A 7 -2.49 -0.50 -21.00
N ASP A 8 -1.74 -0.05 -22.01
CA ASP A 8 -1.91 -0.50 -23.38
C ASP A 8 -1.42 -1.95 -23.55
N ILE A 9 -0.37 -2.34 -22.81
CA ILE A 9 0.11 -3.73 -22.77
C ILE A 9 -0.99 -4.66 -22.26
N GLU A 10 -1.80 -4.25 -21.27
CA GLU A 10 -2.91 -5.06 -20.78
C GLU A 10 -4.01 -5.23 -21.85
N ILE A 11 -4.34 -4.17 -22.58
CA ILE A 11 -5.32 -4.22 -23.68
C ILE A 11 -4.82 -5.13 -24.82
N ILE A 12 -3.56 -4.97 -25.22
CA ILE A 12 -2.92 -5.78 -26.27
C ILE A 12 -2.90 -7.24 -25.84
N ASN A 13 -2.44 -7.56 -24.63
CA ASN A 13 -2.37 -8.93 -24.15
C ASN A 13 -3.74 -9.60 -24.08
N LYS A 14 -4.80 -8.86 -23.69
CA LYS A 14 -6.16 -9.38 -23.67
C LYS A 14 -6.66 -9.73 -25.09
N ILE A 15 -6.47 -8.83 -26.04
CA ILE A 15 -6.86 -9.07 -27.45
C ILE A 15 -6.09 -10.26 -28.02
N LEU A 16 -4.79 -10.35 -27.75
CA LEU A 16 -3.96 -11.47 -28.19
C LEU A 16 -4.38 -12.78 -27.51
N SER A 17 -4.72 -12.79 -26.21
CA SER A 17 -5.16 -14.01 -25.51
C SER A 17 -6.52 -14.52 -25.98
N ASP A 18 -7.43 -13.62 -26.34
CA ASP A 18 -8.76 -13.99 -26.80
C ASP A 18 -8.73 -14.59 -28.23
N ASN A 19 -7.68 -14.29 -29.01
CA ASN A 19 -7.59 -14.64 -30.43
C ASN A 19 -6.46 -15.63 -30.77
N ILE A 20 -5.38 -15.70 -30.00
CA ILE A 20 -4.19 -16.52 -30.27
C ILE A 20 -4.01 -17.56 -29.17
N LYS A 21 -4.45 -18.78 -29.47
CA LYS A 21 -4.36 -19.93 -28.55
C LYS A 21 -2.94 -20.47 -28.40
N SER A 22 -2.19 -20.52 -29.50
CA SER A 22 -0.82 -21.03 -29.52
C SER A 22 0.04 -20.28 -30.53
N GLY A 23 1.15 -19.68 -30.08
CA GLY A 23 2.15 -19.02 -30.91
C GLY A 23 2.97 -17.97 -30.15
N LYS A 24 3.80 -17.24 -30.90
CA LYS A 24 4.54 -16.05 -30.48
C LYS A 24 4.03 -14.83 -31.23
N VAL A 25 4.03 -13.68 -30.56
CA VAL A 25 3.81 -12.38 -31.18
C VAL A 25 5.01 -11.50 -30.89
N TYR A 26 5.55 -10.96 -31.96
CA TYR A 26 6.71 -10.10 -31.94
C TYR A 26 6.26 -8.67 -32.21
N ALA A 27 6.61 -7.74 -31.32
CA ALA A 27 6.55 -6.33 -31.65
C ALA A 27 7.83 -5.93 -32.38
N PHE A 28 7.69 -5.19 -33.47
CA PHE A 28 8.81 -4.64 -34.22
C PHE A 28 8.50 -3.19 -34.65
N GLY A 29 9.41 -2.56 -35.38
CA GLY A 29 9.19 -1.20 -35.89
C GLY A 29 9.45 -0.07 -34.87
N SER A 30 8.93 1.12 -35.18
CA SER A 30 9.33 2.38 -34.52
C SER A 30 8.83 2.52 -33.07
N ARG A 31 7.59 2.07 -32.81
CA ARG A 31 6.94 2.08 -31.48
C ARG A 31 7.50 1.02 -30.53
N TYR A 32 8.19 0.01 -31.06
CA TYR A 32 9.02 -0.88 -30.27
C TYR A 32 10.39 -0.26 -29.94
N LYS A 33 11.08 0.32 -30.93
CA LYS A 33 12.50 0.75 -30.85
C LYS A 33 12.76 2.12 -30.17
N TRP A 34 11.79 2.72 -29.48
CA TRP A 34 11.89 4.06 -28.86
C TRP A 34 12.23 5.20 -29.84
N THR A 35 11.94 4.99 -31.12
CA THR A 35 12.10 6.01 -32.18
C THR A 35 10.76 6.47 -32.74
N ASN A 36 9.67 6.19 -32.02
CA ASN A 36 8.31 6.53 -32.40
C ASN A 36 8.02 8.03 -32.32
N ARG A 37 7.11 8.45 -33.19
CA ARG A 37 6.44 9.75 -33.11
C ARG A 37 5.06 9.54 -32.50
N GLU A 38 4.41 10.63 -32.11
CA GLU A 38 3.10 10.63 -31.43
C GLU A 38 2.06 9.72 -32.14
N PHE A 39 2.07 9.68 -33.47
CA PHE A 39 1.14 8.92 -34.31
C PHE A 39 1.72 7.63 -34.95
N SER A 40 2.86 7.11 -34.48
CA SER A 40 3.39 5.85 -35.00
C SER A 40 2.40 4.70 -34.81
N ASP A 41 2.33 3.76 -35.72
CA ASP A 41 1.68 2.47 -35.54
C ASP A 41 2.49 1.54 -34.62
N LEU A 42 1.84 0.50 -34.12
CA LEU A 42 2.48 -0.65 -33.50
C LEU A 42 2.45 -1.82 -34.49
N ASP A 43 3.61 -2.27 -34.94
CA ASP A 43 3.73 -3.43 -35.82
C ASP A 43 3.83 -4.73 -35.04
N LEU A 44 2.87 -5.64 -35.26
CA LEU A 44 2.83 -6.97 -34.64
C LEU A 44 2.96 -8.07 -35.69
N ALA A 45 3.99 -8.90 -35.54
CA ALA A 45 4.16 -10.12 -36.31
C ALA A 45 3.68 -11.33 -35.50
N ILE A 46 2.66 -12.01 -36.00
CA ILE A 46 2.04 -13.17 -35.36
C ILE A 46 2.60 -14.45 -35.95
N ASP A 47 3.16 -15.30 -35.10
CA ASP A 47 3.76 -16.57 -35.45
C ASP A 47 3.08 -17.72 -34.69
N ILE A 48 2.12 -18.36 -35.33
CA ILE A 48 1.37 -19.50 -34.78
C ILE A 48 1.85 -20.86 -35.35
N ASN A 49 3.08 -20.92 -35.87
CA ASN A 49 3.66 -22.08 -36.58
C ASN A 49 2.84 -22.61 -37.77
N ARG A 50 1.91 -21.81 -38.28
CA ARG A 50 1.16 -22.05 -39.52
C ARG A 50 0.72 -20.73 -40.11
N LYS A 51 0.28 -20.77 -41.37
CA LYS A 51 -0.41 -19.63 -41.99
C LYS A 51 -1.76 -19.39 -41.29
N MET A 52 -2.06 -18.13 -41.04
CA MET A 52 -3.34 -17.67 -40.55
C MET A 52 -4.36 -17.63 -41.68
N SER A 53 -5.61 -17.94 -41.38
CA SER A 53 -6.73 -17.73 -42.28
C SER A 53 -7.08 -16.24 -42.36
N ILE A 54 -7.75 -15.84 -43.46
CA ILE A 54 -8.19 -14.46 -43.67
C ILE A 54 -9.06 -13.98 -42.50
N ASN A 55 -10.02 -14.81 -42.06
CA ASN A 55 -10.90 -14.49 -40.94
C ASN A 55 -10.14 -14.28 -39.62
N GLU A 56 -9.07 -15.03 -39.35
CA GLU A 56 -8.26 -14.87 -38.14
C GLU A 56 -7.53 -13.51 -38.13
N ILE A 57 -6.98 -13.11 -39.28
CA ILE A 57 -6.30 -11.82 -39.42
C ILE A 57 -7.32 -10.67 -39.33
N GLU A 58 -8.46 -10.79 -40.00
CA GLU A 58 -9.52 -9.77 -39.98
C GLU A 58 -10.12 -9.58 -38.59
N ASN A 59 -10.37 -10.66 -37.86
CA ASN A 59 -10.90 -10.58 -36.49
C ASN A 59 -9.91 -9.90 -35.53
N LEU A 60 -8.62 -10.21 -35.65
CA LEU A 60 -7.57 -9.55 -34.87
C LEU A 60 -7.49 -8.06 -35.18
N LYS A 61 -7.50 -7.68 -36.47
CA LYS A 61 -7.49 -6.28 -36.89
C LYS A 61 -8.72 -5.53 -36.36
N TYR A 62 -9.90 -6.11 -36.49
CA TYR A 62 -11.14 -5.54 -35.98
C TYR A 62 -11.08 -5.32 -34.46
N ASN A 63 -10.63 -6.31 -33.70
CA ASN A 63 -10.52 -6.19 -32.23
C ASN A 63 -9.51 -5.12 -31.79
N PHE A 64 -8.43 -4.92 -32.56
CA PHE A 64 -7.48 -3.82 -32.30
C PHE A 64 -8.05 -2.45 -32.69
N GLU A 65 -8.82 -2.36 -33.78
CA GLU A 65 -9.49 -1.12 -34.20
C GLU A 65 -10.58 -0.66 -33.22
N GLU A 66 -11.32 -1.60 -32.63
CA GLU A 66 -12.33 -1.33 -31.60
C GLU A 66 -11.73 -1.12 -30.20
N SER A 67 -10.41 -1.24 -30.05
CA SER A 67 -9.74 -1.09 -28.76
C SER A 67 -9.56 0.38 -28.37
N ASN A 68 -9.42 0.65 -27.07
CA ASN A 68 -9.14 2.00 -26.56
C ASN A 68 -7.67 2.43 -26.71
N LEU A 69 -6.89 1.80 -27.61
CA LEU A 69 -5.51 2.18 -27.87
C LEU A 69 -5.46 3.53 -28.58
N SER A 70 -4.55 4.41 -28.15
CA SER A 70 -4.42 5.75 -28.74
C SER A 70 -3.65 5.77 -30.06
N TYR A 71 -3.37 4.60 -30.65
CA TYR A 71 -2.62 4.41 -31.89
C TYR A 71 -3.07 3.13 -32.59
N ARG A 72 -2.80 3.06 -33.89
CA ARG A 72 -3.13 1.91 -34.73
C ARG A 72 -2.18 0.74 -34.47
N VAL A 73 -2.71 -0.47 -34.57
CA VAL A 73 -1.94 -1.72 -34.52
C VAL A 73 -2.02 -2.40 -35.88
N ASP A 74 -0.88 -2.57 -36.54
CA ASP A 74 -0.78 -3.29 -37.81
C ASP A 74 -0.33 -4.72 -37.56
N VAL A 75 -1.17 -5.67 -38.00
CA VAL A 75 -0.98 -7.10 -37.75
C VAL A 75 -0.57 -7.81 -39.05
N ILE A 76 0.54 -8.56 -38.98
CA ILE A 76 1.03 -9.39 -40.07
C ILE A 76 1.20 -10.86 -39.64
N ASP A 77 0.92 -11.78 -40.56
CA ASP A 77 1.20 -13.21 -40.38
C ASP A 77 2.67 -13.49 -40.72
N TYR A 78 3.45 -13.83 -39.70
CA TYR A 78 4.88 -14.13 -39.80
C TYR A 78 5.16 -15.33 -40.73
N ASN A 79 4.21 -16.27 -40.85
CA ASN A 79 4.34 -17.45 -41.70
C ASN A 79 3.93 -17.21 -43.16
N ASN A 80 3.45 -16.00 -43.49
CA ASN A 80 3.00 -15.62 -44.83
C ASN A 80 3.81 -14.47 -45.46
N ILE A 81 4.94 -14.09 -44.86
CA ILE A 81 5.87 -13.08 -45.38
C ILE A 81 7.14 -13.70 -45.98
N THR A 82 7.86 -12.93 -46.80
CA THR A 82 9.10 -13.37 -47.47
C THR A 82 10.26 -13.52 -46.47
N ASP A 83 11.24 -14.36 -46.79
CA ASP A 83 12.41 -14.58 -45.94
C ASP A 83 13.27 -13.32 -45.78
N GLU A 84 13.30 -12.44 -46.78
CA GLU A 84 13.94 -11.12 -46.67
C GLU A 84 13.26 -10.25 -45.60
N PHE A 85 11.91 -10.27 -45.54
CA PHE A 85 11.16 -9.51 -44.56
C PHE A 85 11.25 -10.12 -43.15
N LYS A 86 11.29 -11.45 -43.04
CA LYS A 86 11.58 -12.14 -41.77
C LYS A 86 12.90 -11.70 -41.17
N LYS A 87 13.97 -11.60 -41.98
CA LYS A 87 15.28 -11.09 -41.51
C LYS A 87 15.19 -9.67 -40.94
N ILE A 88 14.35 -8.80 -41.51
CA ILE A 88 14.14 -7.44 -40.99
C ILE A 88 13.51 -7.49 -39.61
N ILE A 89 12.45 -8.29 -39.43
CA ILE A 89 11.77 -8.46 -38.15
C ILE A 89 12.73 -9.07 -37.12
N ASP A 90 13.43 -10.14 -37.49
CA ASP A 90 14.39 -10.84 -36.62
C ASP A 90 15.57 -9.97 -36.18
N SER A 91 16.00 -9.02 -37.01
CA SER A 91 17.08 -8.09 -36.67
C SER A 91 16.73 -7.09 -35.57
N GLY A 92 15.45 -6.95 -35.19
CA GLY A 92 15.04 -5.99 -34.18
C GLY A 92 13.59 -6.11 -33.74
N LYS A 93 13.26 -7.23 -33.11
CA LYS A 93 11.96 -7.53 -32.47
C LYS A 93 12.09 -7.81 -30.97
N GLU A 94 11.01 -7.61 -30.21
CA GLU A 94 10.84 -8.14 -28.84
C GLU A 94 9.60 -9.02 -28.81
N ILE A 95 9.67 -10.10 -28.03
CA ILE A 95 8.52 -10.98 -27.81
C ILE A 95 7.59 -10.28 -26.83
N ILE A 96 6.37 -9.98 -27.27
CA ILE A 96 5.36 -9.33 -26.42
C ILE A 96 4.27 -10.27 -25.95
N TYR A 97 4.13 -11.41 -26.63
CA TYR A 97 3.20 -12.47 -26.28
C TYR A 97 3.82 -13.79 -26.69
N ASN A 98 3.85 -14.78 -25.81
CA ASN A 98 4.39 -16.10 -26.09
C ASN A 98 3.63 -17.16 -25.32
N THR A 99 3.04 -18.09 -26.05
CA THR A 99 2.42 -19.28 -25.47
C THR A 99 3.29 -20.53 -25.67
N GLU A 100 4.36 -20.47 -26.46
CA GLU A 100 5.31 -21.57 -26.63
C GLU A 100 6.27 -21.63 -25.44
N GLY A 101 6.10 -22.65 -24.61
CA GLY A 101 6.74 -22.77 -23.31
C GLY A 101 5.79 -22.52 -22.15
N ALA A 102 4.64 -21.90 -22.41
CA ALA A 102 3.44 -22.23 -21.66
C ALA A 102 3.01 -23.62 -22.16
N GLN A 103 3.56 -24.68 -21.55
CA GLN A 103 2.66 -25.79 -21.30
C GLN A 103 1.43 -25.13 -20.69
N GLU A 104 0.29 -25.24 -21.37
CA GLU A 104 -1.00 -25.16 -20.71
C GLU A 104 -0.86 -26.06 -19.48
N ILE A 105 -0.54 -25.47 -18.35
CA ILE A 105 -0.81 -26.06 -17.05
C ILE A 105 -2.29 -25.80 -16.85
N ILE A 106 -3.15 -26.23 -17.78
CA ILE A 106 -4.57 -26.38 -17.50
C ILE A 106 -4.58 -27.48 -16.45
N GLY A 107 -4.61 -27.09 -15.19
CA GLY A 107 -4.62 -28.02 -14.08
C GLY A 107 -5.89 -28.83 -14.14
N ASN A 108 -5.76 -30.09 -14.53
CA ASN A 108 -6.87 -31.02 -14.37
C ASN A 108 -7.14 -31.17 -12.85
N LYS A 109 -8.41 -31.04 -12.43
CA LYS A 109 -8.83 -31.11 -11.01
C LYS A 109 -8.88 -32.52 -10.45
N GLU A 110 -8.36 -33.51 -11.18
CA GLU A 110 -8.52 -34.95 -10.89
C GLU A 110 -8.22 -35.37 -9.44
N ASN A 111 -7.34 -34.65 -8.73
CA ASN A 111 -6.95 -34.98 -7.36
C ASN A 111 -7.45 -34.00 -6.28
N TRP A 112 -8.24 -32.98 -6.64
CA TRP A 112 -8.78 -32.03 -5.66
C TRP A 112 -10.13 -32.53 -5.16
N GLN A 113 -10.34 -32.45 -3.84
CA GLN A 113 -11.57 -32.92 -3.20
C GLN A 113 -12.44 -31.74 -2.79
N GLU A 114 -13.71 -31.76 -3.16
CA GLU A 114 -14.68 -30.80 -2.62
C GLU A 114 -14.97 -31.17 -1.16
N VAL A 115 -14.68 -30.26 -0.23
CA VAL A 115 -14.88 -30.46 1.21
C VAL A 115 -15.57 -29.24 1.82
N ARG A 116 -16.33 -29.43 2.91
CA ARG A 116 -16.85 -28.30 3.68
C ARG A 116 -15.80 -27.84 4.69
N LEU A 117 -15.69 -26.53 4.91
CA LEU A 117 -14.74 -26.00 5.89
C LEU A 117 -14.97 -26.58 7.30
N GLY A 118 -16.23 -26.81 7.69
CA GLY A 118 -16.59 -27.43 8.97
C GLY A 118 -16.13 -28.89 9.14
N ASP A 119 -15.82 -29.59 8.04
CA ASP A 119 -15.34 -30.97 8.07
C ASP A 119 -13.82 -31.05 8.30
N ILE A 120 -13.11 -29.95 8.03
CA ILE A 120 -11.63 -29.89 8.07
C ILE A 120 -11.08 -28.99 9.18
N CYS A 121 -11.91 -28.18 9.84
CA CYS A 121 -11.50 -27.35 10.96
C CYS A 121 -12.69 -27.01 11.89
N GLN A 122 -12.38 -26.64 13.13
CA GLN A 122 -13.37 -26.10 14.06
C GLN A 122 -13.51 -24.59 13.86
N ILE A 123 -14.75 -24.15 13.72
CA ILE A 123 -15.14 -22.77 13.48
C ILE A 123 -15.95 -22.29 14.69
N ASN A 124 -15.31 -21.46 15.50
CA ASN A 124 -15.85 -20.94 16.75
C ASN A 124 -15.99 -19.41 16.69
N ARG A 125 -16.80 -18.84 17.57
CA ARG A 125 -16.95 -17.38 17.69
C ARG A 125 -16.08 -16.85 18.82
N GLY A 126 -15.55 -15.65 18.67
CA GLY A 126 -14.96 -14.90 19.78
C GLY A 126 -16.02 -14.48 20.82
N ALA A 127 -15.56 -13.96 21.96
CA ALA A 127 -16.45 -13.47 23.00
C ALA A 127 -15.84 -12.30 23.77
N SER A 128 -16.63 -11.27 24.00
CA SER A 128 -16.26 -10.12 24.81
C SER A 128 -16.68 -10.37 26.27
N PRO A 129 -15.81 -10.10 27.28
CA PRO A 129 -16.22 -10.22 28.67
C PRO A 129 -17.33 -9.20 28.97
N ARG A 130 -18.46 -9.64 29.54
CA ARG A 130 -19.63 -8.78 29.77
C ARG A 130 -19.84 -8.50 31.28
N PRO A 131 -20.20 -7.26 31.66
CA PRO A 131 -20.19 -6.04 30.84
C PRO A 131 -18.75 -5.57 30.59
N ILE A 132 -18.42 -5.24 29.34
CA ILE A 132 -17.04 -4.98 28.91
C ILE A 132 -16.39 -3.80 29.64
N GLN A 133 -17.18 -2.78 29.99
CA GLN A 133 -16.70 -1.57 30.67
C GLN A 133 -16.03 -1.87 32.01
N LYS A 134 -16.35 -3.00 32.67
CA LYS A 134 -15.72 -3.41 33.92
C LYS A 134 -14.32 -3.99 33.74
N TYR A 135 -13.96 -4.39 32.53
CA TYR A 135 -12.74 -5.15 32.26
C TYR A 135 -11.75 -4.42 31.37
N ILE A 136 -12.10 -3.26 30.80
CA ILE A 136 -11.16 -2.47 29.98
C ILE A 136 -10.04 -1.96 30.88
N ALA A 137 -8.80 -2.11 30.42
CA ALA A 137 -7.62 -1.65 31.13
C ALA A 137 -6.63 -0.97 30.18
N ASP A 138 -5.80 -0.08 30.72
CA ASP A 138 -4.71 0.56 29.96
C ASP A 138 -3.58 -0.43 29.62
N LYS A 139 -3.44 -1.48 30.45
CA LYS A 139 -2.49 -2.59 30.28
C LYS A 139 -3.12 -3.89 30.77
N GLY A 140 -2.84 -5.00 30.11
CA GLY A 140 -3.40 -6.30 30.48
C GLY A 140 -3.27 -7.32 29.35
N MET A 141 -4.23 -8.25 29.27
CA MET A 141 -4.35 -9.18 28.15
C MET A 141 -4.77 -8.41 26.89
N PRO A 142 -4.02 -8.49 25.78
CA PRO A 142 -4.42 -7.87 24.51
C PRO A 142 -5.83 -8.28 24.10
N TRP A 143 -6.63 -7.31 23.67
CA TRP A 143 -8.00 -7.57 23.24
C TRP A 143 -8.22 -7.16 21.79
N VAL A 144 -8.32 -8.16 20.92
CA VAL A 144 -8.36 -7.97 19.46
C VAL A 144 -9.77 -7.57 19.02
N LYS A 145 -9.90 -6.37 18.48
CA LYS A 145 -11.11 -5.86 17.83
C LYS A 145 -10.98 -5.90 16.32
N ILE A 146 -12.11 -5.77 15.63
CA ILE A 146 -12.15 -5.73 14.15
C ILE A 146 -11.34 -4.55 13.60
N SER A 147 -11.30 -3.42 14.31
CA SER A 147 -10.47 -2.27 13.92
C SER A 147 -8.97 -2.58 13.86
N ASP A 148 -8.50 -3.58 14.61
CA ASP A 148 -7.10 -4.02 14.57
C ASP A 148 -6.80 -4.76 13.26
N ALA A 149 -7.79 -5.41 12.65
CA ALA A 149 -7.64 -6.10 11.36
C ALA A 149 -7.23 -5.15 10.23
N THR A 150 -7.75 -3.92 10.25
CA THR A 150 -7.51 -2.89 9.24
C THR A 150 -6.45 -1.87 9.65
N SER A 151 -5.86 -2.03 10.84
CA SER A 151 -4.79 -1.13 11.33
C SER A 151 -3.48 -1.29 10.54
N SER A 152 -3.29 -2.45 9.91
CA SER A 152 -2.13 -2.78 9.10
C SER A 152 -2.52 -3.72 7.97
N ASN A 153 -1.83 -3.59 6.83
CA ASN A 153 -1.92 -4.52 5.72
C ASN A 153 -1.21 -5.86 6.00
N SER A 154 -0.59 -6.01 7.17
CA SER A 154 0.05 -7.25 7.57
C SER A 154 -0.94 -8.41 7.66
N ARG A 155 -0.52 -9.60 7.24
CA ARG A 155 -1.30 -10.84 7.48
C ARG A 155 -1.37 -11.21 8.96
N TYR A 156 -0.54 -10.60 9.79
CA TYR A 156 -0.48 -10.84 11.23
C TYR A 156 -1.10 -9.72 12.06
N ILE A 157 -1.76 -10.07 13.16
CA ILE A 157 -2.07 -9.13 14.25
C ILE A 157 -1.01 -9.30 15.33
N LYS A 158 -0.09 -8.34 15.43
CA LYS A 158 1.04 -8.35 16.37
C LYS A 158 0.83 -7.39 17.56
N THR A 159 -0.19 -6.54 17.50
CA THR A 159 -0.50 -5.50 18.50
C THR A 159 -2.00 -5.23 18.52
N THR A 160 -2.53 -4.79 19.66
CA THR A 160 -3.92 -4.31 19.80
C THR A 160 -3.95 -2.91 20.37
N LYS A 161 -5.02 -2.15 20.08
CA LYS A 161 -5.23 -0.82 20.69
C LYS A 161 -5.74 -0.88 22.12
N GLU A 162 -6.46 -1.95 22.47
CA GLU A 162 -7.10 -2.10 23.78
C GLU A 162 -6.66 -3.38 24.48
N PHE A 163 -6.78 -3.36 25.80
CA PHE A 163 -6.48 -4.47 26.70
C PHE A 163 -7.67 -4.73 27.62
N ILE A 164 -7.80 -5.97 28.06
CA ILE A 164 -8.67 -6.32 29.18
C ILE A 164 -7.81 -6.72 30.39
N ASP A 165 -8.33 -6.47 31.58
CA ASP A 165 -7.74 -6.99 32.80
C ASP A 165 -7.73 -8.53 32.81
N PHE A 166 -6.85 -9.12 33.62
CA PHE A 166 -6.70 -10.58 33.69
C PHE A 166 -7.93 -11.31 34.25
N SER A 167 -8.78 -10.63 35.04
CA SER A 167 -10.02 -11.22 35.55
C SER A 167 -11.08 -11.41 34.44
N GLY A 168 -11.06 -10.54 33.42
CA GLY A 168 -11.91 -10.60 32.24
C GLY A 168 -11.55 -11.73 31.27
N VAL A 169 -10.33 -12.26 31.32
CA VAL A 169 -9.86 -13.32 30.41
C VAL A 169 -10.72 -14.58 30.50
N SER A 170 -11.11 -14.98 31.71
CA SER A 170 -11.98 -16.14 31.96
C SER A 170 -13.39 -15.99 31.35
N LYS A 171 -13.79 -14.76 31.00
CA LYS A 171 -15.09 -14.42 30.41
C LYS A 171 -14.98 -14.05 28.92
N SER A 172 -13.82 -14.26 28.32
CA SER A 172 -13.53 -14.02 26.91
C SER A 172 -13.02 -15.30 26.26
N VAL A 173 -12.72 -15.26 24.96
CA VAL A 173 -12.04 -16.36 24.28
C VAL A 173 -10.58 -15.97 24.07
N LYS A 174 -9.70 -16.65 24.78
CA LYS A 174 -8.25 -16.54 24.64
C LYS A 174 -7.78 -17.44 23.51
N ILE A 175 -6.89 -16.92 22.66
CA ILE A 175 -6.26 -17.66 21.57
C ILE A 175 -4.75 -17.44 21.55
N ASP A 176 -4.05 -18.45 21.05
CA ASP A 176 -2.59 -18.49 21.03
C ASP A 176 -2.01 -17.90 19.74
N VAL A 177 -0.71 -17.59 19.80
CA VAL A 177 0.10 -17.21 18.63
C VAL A 177 -0.05 -18.27 17.53
N GLY A 178 -0.24 -17.78 16.31
CA GLY A 178 -0.39 -18.61 15.12
C GLY A 178 -1.82 -19.03 14.83
N THR A 179 -2.80 -18.70 15.66
CA THR A 179 -4.22 -18.98 15.42
C THR A 179 -4.75 -18.17 14.22
N LEU A 180 -5.49 -18.81 13.31
CA LEU A 180 -6.13 -18.17 12.16
C LEU A 180 -7.52 -17.65 12.58
N ILE A 181 -7.79 -16.39 12.29
CA ILE A 181 -9.06 -15.74 12.60
C ILE A 181 -9.62 -15.03 11.36
N LEU A 182 -10.94 -14.89 11.32
CA LEU A 182 -11.68 -14.29 10.22
C LEU A 182 -12.65 -13.24 10.78
N SER A 183 -12.66 -12.02 10.22
CA SER A 183 -13.59 -10.98 10.67
C SER A 183 -15.03 -11.35 10.29
N ASN A 184 -15.95 -11.28 11.26
CA ASN A 184 -17.36 -11.58 11.06
C ASN A 184 -18.22 -10.35 10.79
N SER A 185 -17.76 -9.17 11.22
CA SER A 185 -18.50 -7.90 11.22
C SER A 185 -17.57 -6.76 10.84
N GLY A 186 -18.14 -5.61 10.51
CA GLY A 186 -17.40 -4.45 10.01
C GLY A 186 -16.93 -4.71 8.58
N THR A 187 -15.64 -4.97 8.40
CA THR A 187 -15.11 -5.42 7.11
C THR A 187 -15.04 -6.94 7.10
N THR A 188 -16.12 -7.57 6.67
CA THR A 188 -16.35 -9.02 6.73
C THR A 188 -15.35 -9.83 5.89
N GLY A 189 -15.01 -11.01 6.39
CA GLY A 189 -14.23 -12.02 5.68
C GLY A 189 -12.73 -11.73 5.55
N ILE A 190 -12.15 -10.83 6.36
CA ILE A 190 -10.69 -10.59 6.37
C ILE A 190 -10.02 -11.68 7.20
N PRO A 191 -9.16 -12.52 6.61
CA PRO A 191 -8.36 -13.46 7.38
C PRO A 191 -7.12 -12.78 7.98
N LYS A 192 -6.76 -13.16 9.20
CA LYS A 192 -5.53 -12.76 9.89
C LYS A 192 -4.96 -13.93 10.70
N ILE A 193 -3.65 -13.93 10.88
CA ILE A 193 -2.95 -14.87 11.77
C ILE A 193 -2.52 -14.12 13.03
N MET A 194 -2.76 -14.69 14.21
CA MET A 194 -2.32 -14.08 15.44
C MET A 194 -0.80 -14.12 15.58
N GLY A 195 -0.17 -12.97 15.78
CA GLY A 195 1.26 -12.84 16.11
C GLY A 195 1.53 -12.71 17.61
N ILE A 196 0.47 -12.59 18.41
CA ILE A 196 0.49 -12.46 19.87
C ILE A 196 -0.61 -13.34 20.48
N GLU A 197 -0.42 -13.73 21.73
CA GLU A 197 -1.48 -14.29 22.57
C GLU A 197 -2.48 -13.18 22.94
N ALA A 198 -3.77 -13.44 22.78
CA ALA A 198 -4.79 -12.41 22.99
C ALA A 198 -6.18 -12.98 23.26
N CYS A 199 -7.05 -12.16 23.84
CA CYS A 199 -8.49 -12.39 23.83
C CYS A 199 -9.13 -11.76 22.59
N VAL A 200 -10.16 -12.39 22.02
CA VAL A 200 -10.81 -11.89 20.79
C VAL A 200 -12.24 -11.42 21.01
N HIS A 201 -12.56 -10.25 20.42
CA HIS A 201 -13.91 -9.69 20.37
C HIS A 201 -14.93 -10.64 19.70
N ASP A 202 -16.20 -10.52 20.05
CA ASP A 202 -17.32 -11.32 19.47
C ASP A 202 -17.57 -11.10 17.96
N GLY A 203 -16.88 -10.12 17.38
CA GLY A 203 -16.80 -9.83 15.95
C GLY A 203 -15.88 -10.78 15.17
N TRP A 204 -15.16 -11.68 15.83
CA TRP A 204 -14.24 -12.62 15.20
C TRP A 204 -14.79 -14.04 15.11
N ILE A 205 -14.40 -14.74 14.04
CA ILE A 205 -14.49 -16.18 13.88
C ILE A 205 -13.08 -16.75 14.06
N ILE A 206 -12.97 -17.83 14.83
CA ILE A 206 -11.73 -18.51 15.17
C ILE A 206 -11.69 -19.83 14.39
N ILE A 207 -10.61 -20.04 13.65
CA ILE A 207 -10.33 -21.28 12.93
C ILE A 207 -9.29 -22.05 13.74
N SER A 208 -9.72 -23.18 14.30
CA SER A 208 -8.94 -23.99 15.24
C SER A 208 -9.06 -25.47 14.90
N ASN A 209 -8.24 -26.33 15.53
CA ASN A 209 -8.27 -27.79 15.32
C ASN A 209 -8.31 -28.17 13.83
N ILE A 210 -7.44 -27.53 13.04
CA ILE A 210 -7.30 -27.78 11.60
C ILE A 210 -6.80 -29.21 11.41
N ASN A 211 -7.45 -29.95 10.53
CA ASN A 211 -7.09 -31.33 10.20
C ASN A 211 -5.62 -31.41 9.75
N LYS A 212 -4.90 -32.46 10.19
CA LYS A 212 -3.48 -32.71 9.85
C LYS A 212 -3.17 -32.70 8.34
N ASN A 213 -4.16 -32.96 7.49
CA ASN A 213 -4.01 -32.96 6.03
C ASN A 213 -4.26 -31.58 5.40
N VAL A 214 -4.42 -30.53 6.21
CA VAL A 214 -4.69 -29.17 5.76
C VAL A 214 -3.67 -28.21 6.34
N LEU A 215 -3.01 -27.46 5.46
CA LEU A 215 -2.04 -26.45 5.84
C LEU A 215 -2.75 -25.14 6.22
N LYS A 216 -2.44 -24.59 7.38
CA LYS A 216 -3.04 -23.33 7.87
C LYS A 216 -2.76 -22.15 6.93
N GLU A 217 -1.54 -22.07 6.42
CA GLU A 217 -1.10 -21.03 5.49
C GLU A 217 -1.87 -21.13 4.17
N PHE A 218 -2.19 -22.34 3.71
CA PHE A 218 -3.08 -22.54 2.57
C PHE A 218 -4.50 -22.04 2.88
N LEU A 219 -5.06 -22.38 4.05
CA LEU A 219 -6.38 -21.88 4.45
C LEU A 219 -6.43 -20.36 4.53
N TYR A 220 -5.36 -19.70 4.96
CA TYR A 220 -5.27 -18.24 4.95
C TYR A 220 -5.50 -17.67 3.54
N TYR A 221 -4.82 -18.23 2.53
CA TYR A 221 -4.98 -17.81 1.12
C TYR A 221 -6.32 -18.22 0.54
N GLU A 222 -6.85 -19.38 0.92
CA GLU A 222 -8.20 -19.80 0.55
C GLU A 222 -9.25 -18.81 1.06
N PHE A 223 -9.15 -18.37 2.33
CA PHE A 223 -10.04 -17.32 2.85
C PHE A 223 -9.90 -15.98 2.15
N LEU A 224 -8.69 -15.60 1.72
CA LEU A 224 -8.50 -14.40 0.89
C LEU A 224 -9.22 -14.54 -0.46
N TYR A 225 -9.08 -15.69 -1.11
CA TYR A 225 -9.68 -15.96 -2.41
C TYR A 225 -11.22 -16.00 -2.35
N ILE A 226 -11.79 -16.72 -1.39
CA ILE A 226 -13.25 -16.89 -1.28
C ILE A 226 -13.94 -15.74 -0.53
N ARG A 227 -13.20 -14.71 -0.09
CA ARG A 227 -13.72 -13.63 0.75
C ARG A 227 -14.99 -13.00 0.20
N ASN A 228 -15.00 -12.65 -1.08
CA ASN A 228 -16.16 -12.03 -1.73
C ASN A 228 -17.35 -13.00 -1.77
N SER A 229 -17.10 -14.26 -2.13
CA SER A 229 -18.11 -15.33 -2.19
C SER A 229 -18.76 -15.57 -0.82
N ILE A 230 -17.96 -15.68 0.24
CA ILE A 230 -18.48 -15.87 1.61
C ILE A 230 -19.19 -14.62 2.12
N SER A 231 -18.66 -13.42 1.82
CA SER A 231 -19.25 -12.16 2.29
C SER A 231 -20.61 -11.89 1.63
N ASN A 232 -20.82 -12.29 0.38
CA ASN A 232 -22.11 -12.19 -0.31
C ASN A 232 -23.19 -13.11 0.29
N LEU A 233 -22.78 -14.16 1.01
CA LEU A 233 -23.71 -15.03 1.76
C LEU A 233 -24.06 -14.45 3.13
N ALA A 234 -23.38 -13.40 3.59
CA ALA A 234 -23.68 -12.74 4.85
C ALA A 234 -25.08 -12.10 4.77
N THR A 235 -25.88 -12.32 5.81
CA THR A 235 -27.28 -11.89 5.89
C THR A 235 -27.41 -10.58 6.65
N GLY A 236 -28.27 -9.66 6.18
CA GLY A 236 -28.65 -8.42 6.88
C GLY A 236 -28.59 -7.17 5.99
N THR A 237 -29.64 -6.34 6.04
CA THR A 237 -29.79 -5.11 5.24
C THR A 237 -29.05 -3.88 5.81
N VAL A 238 -28.65 -3.91 7.09
CA VAL A 238 -28.00 -2.77 7.78
C VAL A 238 -26.58 -3.10 8.27
N LEU A 239 -26.32 -4.34 8.71
CA LEU A 239 -25.00 -4.85 9.10
C LEU A 239 -24.85 -6.29 8.58
N GLN A 240 -23.96 -6.51 7.61
CA GLN A 240 -23.66 -7.85 7.10
C GLN A 240 -22.78 -8.61 8.10
N ASN A 241 -23.38 -9.53 8.85
CA ASN A 241 -22.65 -10.38 9.78
C ASN A 241 -22.46 -11.79 9.19
N LEU A 242 -21.21 -12.23 9.10
CA LEU A 242 -20.87 -13.58 8.70
C LEU A 242 -21.09 -14.55 9.87
N LYS A 243 -22.13 -15.40 9.75
CA LYS A 243 -22.43 -16.41 10.76
C LYS A 243 -21.44 -17.58 10.64
N THR A 244 -21.09 -18.19 11.77
CA THR A 244 -20.21 -19.37 11.81
C THR A 244 -20.75 -20.51 10.95
N ASP A 245 -22.07 -20.70 10.90
CA ASP A 245 -22.68 -21.79 10.13
C ASP A 245 -22.53 -21.60 8.62
N ILE A 246 -22.53 -20.35 8.14
CA ILE A 246 -22.23 -20.04 6.73
C ILE A 246 -20.81 -20.50 6.41
N VAL A 247 -19.84 -20.14 7.26
CA VAL A 247 -18.44 -20.55 7.06
C VAL A 247 -18.30 -22.07 7.13
N LYS A 248 -18.93 -22.74 8.10
CA LYS A 248 -18.89 -24.20 8.24
C LYS A 248 -19.41 -24.94 7.01
N GLN A 249 -20.49 -24.44 6.41
CA GLN A 249 -21.14 -25.09 5.27
C GLN A 249 -20.48 -24.74 3.93
N PHE A 250 -19.65 -23.70 3.89
CA PHE A 250 -18.99 -23.28 2.66
C PHE A 250 -18.06 -24.38 2.16
N LYS A 251 -18.17 -24.68 0.86
CA LYS A 251 -17.40 -25.72 0.18
C LYS A 251 -16.18 -25.12 -0.48
N ILE A 252 -15.04 -25.78 -0.33
CA ILE A 252 -13.78 -25.44 -1.00
C ILE A 252 -13.27 -26.64 -1.78
N ASN A 253 -12.45 -26.41 -2.80
CA ASN A 253 -11.73 -27.49 -3.46
C ASN A 253 -10.36 -27.62 -2.79
N LEU A 254 -10.14 -28.73 -2.10
CA LEU A 254 -8.93 -28.97 -1.32
C LEU A 254 -7.90 -29.76 -2.17
N PRO A 255 -6.70 -29.20 -2.44
CA PRO A 255 -5.61 -29.93 -3.07
C PRO A 255 -5.02 -30.99 -2.15
N PRO A 256 -4.24 -31.96 -2.69
CA PRO A 256 -3.32 -32.76 -1.90
C PRO A 256 -2.35 -31.90 -1.08
N LEU A 257 -1.94 -32.39 0.09
CA LEU A 257 -1.12 -31.63 1.04
C LEU A 257 0.19 -31.07 0.43
N GLU A 258 0.83 -31.82 -0.46
CA GLU A 258 2.05 -31.36 -1.14
C GLU A 258 1.79 -30.16 -2.08
N GLU A 259 0.64 -30.14 -2.76
CA GLU A 259 0.25 -29.00 -3.60
C GLU A 259 -0.14 -27.79 -2.73
N GLN A 260 -0.84 -28.02 -1.60
CA GLN A 260 -1.12 -26.96 -0.62
C GLN A 260 0.16 -26.28 -0.14
N LYS A 261 1.21 -27.06 0.20
CA LYS A 261 2.51 -26.53 0.61
C LYS A 261 3.16 -25.67 -0.47
N LYS A 262 3.13 -26.11 -1.73
CA LYS A 262 3.70 -25.35 -2.86
C LYS A 262 2.96 -24.04 -3.09
N ILE A 263 1.62 -24.09 -3.14
CA ILE A 263 0.77 -22.89 -3.30
C ILE A 263 1.04 -21.90 -2.17
N ALA A 264 0.98 -22.38 -0.93
CA ALA A 264 1.23 -21.55 0.24
C ALA A 264 2.66 -20.97 0.22
N SER A 265 3.67 -21.75 -0.17
CA SER A 265 5.07 -21.29 -0.23
C SER A 265 5.27 -20.15 -1.23
N ILE A 266 4.66 -20.22 -2.42
CA ILE A 266 4.77 -19.15 -3.42
C ILE A 266 4.14 -17.87 -2.89
N LEU A 267 2.88 -17.95 -2.46
CA LEU A 267 2.13 -16.78 -1.99
C LEU A 267 2.75 -16.18 -0.72
N SER A 268 3.18 -17.04 0.21
CA SER A 268 3.83 -16.60 1.45
C SER A 268 5.18 -15.94 1.21
N SER A 269 5.98 -16.39 0.24
CA SER A 269 7.25 -15.73 -0.07
C SER A 269 7.08 -14.25 -0.46
N LEU A 270 6.00 -13.93 -1.18
CA LEU A 270 5.66 -12.54 -1.55
C LEU A 270 5.24 -11.74 -0.32
N ASP A 271 4.34 -12.30 0.51
CA ASP A 271 3.89 -11.64 1.73
C ASP A 271 5.02 -11.47 2.76
N ASP A 272 5.92 -12.45 2.88
CA ASP A 272 7.07 -12.39 3.79
C ASP A 272 8.05 -11.30 3.39
N LYS A 273 8.26 -11.10 2.08
CA LYS A 273 9.05 -9.98 1.58
C LYS A 273 8.37 -8.62 1.86
N ILE A 274 7.05 -8.54 1.74
CA ILE A 274 6.27 -7.34 2.10
C ILE A 274 6.41 -7.04 3.61
N GLU A 275 6.27 -8.07 4.46
CA GLU A 275 6.46 -7.96 5.91
C GLU A 275 7.86 -7.47 6.27
N LEU A 276 8.89 -8.06 5.66
CA LEU A 276 10.29 -7.69 5.87
C LEU A 276 10.54 -6.22 5.50
N ASN A 277 10.03 -5.79 4.35
CA ASN A 277 10.14 -4.41 3.90
C ASN A 277 9.42 -3.44 4.83
N ASN A 278 8.22 -3.78 5.33
CA ASN A 278 7.50 -2.95 6.29
C ASN A 278 8.25 -2.84 7.62
N CYS A 279 8.83 -3.95 8.11
CA CYS A 279 9.66 -3.95 9.32
C CYS A 279 10.93 -3.10 9.14
N MET A 280 11.61 -3.25 7.99
CA MET A 280 12.78 -2.45 7.64
C MET A 280 12.43 -0.96 7.60
N ASN A 281 11.31 -0.59 6.98
CA ASN A 281 10.87 0.80 6.92
C ASN A 281 10.62 1.39 8.30
N LYS A 282 10.01 0.63 9.21
CA LYS A 282 9.81 1.05 10.59
C LYS A 282 11.15 1.33 11.30
N ILE A 283 12.12 0.42 11.18
CA ILE A 283 13.46 0.60 11.77
C ILE A 283 14.18 1.81 11.15
N LEU A 284 14.08 1.99 9.83
CA LEU A 284 14.68 3.12 9.12
C LEU A 284 14.08 4.45 9.58
N GLU A 285 12.76 4.52 9.78
CA GLU A 285 12.09 5.71 10.31
C GLU A 285 12.51 6.00 11.76
N GLU A 286 12.55 4.99 12.63
CA GLU A 286 13.04 5.12 14.01
C GLU A 286 14.51 5.57 14.05
N THR A 287 15.32 5.10 13.10
CA THR A 287 16.72 5.53 12.93
C THR A 287 16.80 6.99 12.51
N ALA A 288 16.01 7.42 11.53
CA ALA A 288 15.95 8.83 11.11
C ALA A 288 15.53 9.76 12.26
N GLN A 289 14.50 9.36 13.01
CA GLN A 289 14.08 10.08 14.21
C GLN A 289 15.20 10.17 15.25
N THR A 290 15.91 9.07 15.50
CA THR A 290 17.01 9.04 16.46
C THR A 290 18.15 9.97 16.04
N ILE A 291 18.54 9.94 14.76
CA ILE A 291 19.56 10.84 14.21
C ILE A 291 19.11 12.30 14.37
N PHE A 292 17.86 12.62 13.99
CA PHE A 292 17.32 13.97 14.12
C PHE A 292 17.35 14.47 15.57
N LYS A 293 16.94 13.63 16.53
CA LYS A 293 16.98 13.97 17.96
C LYS A 293 18.41 14.17 18.45
N GLU A 294 19.35 13.29 18.07
CA GLU A 294 20.75 13.45 18.45
C GLU A 294 21.34 14.76 17.91
N TRP A 295 21.01 15.15 16.68
CA TRP A 295 21.59 16.33 16.04
C TRP A 295 20.93 17.64 16.50
N PHE A 296 19.60 17.68 16.59
CA PHE A 296 18.84 18.93 16.74
C PHE A 296 18.14 19.08 18.09
N ILE A 297 18.23 18.10 18.99
CA ILE A 297 17.75 18.21 20.38
C ILE A 297 18.92 18.04 21.35
N ASN A 298 19.69 16.96 21.18
CA ASN A 298 20.82 16.65 22.06
C ASN A 298 22.11 17.37 21.61
N PHE A 299 22.11 17.97 20.42
CA PHE A 299 23.24 18.70 19.83
C PHE A 299 24.55 17.89 19.78
N ASN A 300 24.42 16.58 19.57
CA ASN A 300 25.50 15.60 19.41
C ASN A 300 25.82 15.31 17.94
N PHE A 301 25.57 16.26 17.04
CA PHE A 301 26.03 16.17 15.65
C PHE A 301 27.56 16.06 15.59
N PRO A 302 28.14 15.45 14.54
CA PRO A 302 29.57 15.29 14.42
C PRO A 302 30.25 16.65 14.18
N ASN A 303 31.19 17.01 15.07
CA ASN A 303 32.08 18.15 14.88
C ASN A 303 33.10 17.88 13.76
N GLU A 304 34.11 18.75 13.61
CA GLU A 304 35.12 18.61 12.55
C GLU A 304 35.98 17.35 12.66
N GLU A 305 36.16 16.82 13.88
CA GLU A 305 36.85 15.56 14.16
C GLU A 305 35.92 14.33 14.11
N GLY A 306 34.64 14.52 13.80
CA GLY A 306 33.63 13.45 13.83
C GLY A 306 33.15 13.06 15.23
N LYS A 307 33.55 13.78 16.28
CA LYS A 307 33.11 13.52 17.66
C LYS A 307 31.78 14.24 17.96
N PRO A 308 30.98 13.78 18.93
CA PRO A 308 29.71 14.43 19.27
C PRO A 308 29.95 15.84 19.80
N TYR A 309 29.36 16.86 19.17
CA TYR A 309 29.62 18.28 19.43
C TYR A 309 29.44 18.68 20.89
N LYS A 310 28.22 18.56 21.44
CA LYS A 310 27.93 18.98 22.83
C LYS A 310 28.75 18.20 23.86
N LYS A 311 28.88 16.87 23.72
CA LYS A 311 29.70 16.04 24.63
C LYS A 311 31.20 16.34 24.57
N SER A 312 31.68 16.91 23.47
CA SER A 312 33.08 17.31 23.30
C SER A 312 33.35 18.75 23.77
N GLY A 313 32.42 19.38 24.49
CA GLY A 313 32.56 20.75 24.98
C GLY A 313 32.25 21.81 23.92
N GLY A 314 31.44 21.48 22.91
CA GLY A 314 30.97 22.43 21.91
C GLY A 314 30.27 23.63 22.56
N LYS A 315 30.53 24.83 22.02
CA LYS A 315 30.04 26.09 22.58
C LYS A 315 28.52 26.21 22.37
N MET A 316 27.80 26.53 23.44
CA MET A 316 26.36 26.72 23.44
C MET A 316 26.03 28.19 23.73
N ILE A 317 24.93 28.69 23.18
CA ILE A 317 24.42 30.04 23.36
C ILE A 317 22.93 29.99 23.72
N GLU A 318 22.48 30.96 24.53
CA GLU A 318 21.07 31.09 24.92
C GLU A 318 20.21 31.46 23.71
N SER A 319 19.05 30.81 23.55
CA SER A 319 18.04 31.17 22.54
C SER A 319 16.63 31.04 23.10
N GLU A 320 15.64 31.45 22.30
CA GLU A 320 14.22 31.30 22.64
C GLU A 320 13.73 29.85 22.74
N LEU A 321 14.50 28.87 22.25
CA LEU A 321 14.24 27.43 22.40
C LEU A 321 15.16 26.77 23.44
N GLY A 322 15.85 27.57 24.27
CA GLY A 322 16.88 27.13 25.21
C GLY A 322 18.28 27.20 24.62
N GLU A 323 19.25 26.55 25.25
CA GLU A 323 20.63 26.53 24.77
C GLU A 323 20.76 25.82 23.41
N ILE A 324 21.30 26.51 22.41
CA ILE A 324 21.59 25.97 21.07
C ILE A 324 23.08 26.13 20.73
N PRO A 325 23.64 25.37 19.76
CA PRO A 325 25.03 25.51 19.34
C PRO A 325 25.35 26.93 18.85
N ASP A 326 26.58 27.40 19.10
CA ASP A 326 27.07 28.65 18.53
C ASP A 326 27.02 28.59 16.99
N GLY A 327 26.57 29.67 16.36
CA GLY A 327 26.36 29.76 14.90
C GLY A 327 25.04 29.17 14.39
N TRP A 328 24.20 28.58 15.26
CA TRP A 328 22.87 28.12 14.89
C TRP A 328 21.81 29.19 15.20
N GLU A 329 20.71 29.16 14.46
CA GLU A 329 19.63 30.13 14.59
C GLU A 329 18.30 29.45 14.91
N VAL A 330 17.33 30.22 15.39
CA VAL A 330 15.93 29.79 15.47
C VAL A 330 15.15 30.47 14.35
N THR A 331 14.41 29.68 13.57
CA THR A 331 13.55 30.18 12.50
C THR A 331 12.13 29.64 12.65
N THR A 332 11.22 30.10 11.79
CA THR A 332 9.82 29.64 11.75
C THR A 332 9.55 28.82 10.50
N LEU A 333 8.52 27.97 10.53
CA LEU A 333 8.07 27.27 9.33
C LEU A 333 7.68 28.22 8.21
N GLU A 334 7.12 29.39 8.53
CA GLU A 334 6.80 30.43 7.55
C GLU A 334 8.03 30.91 6.79
N ASN A 335 9.14 31.19 7.49
CA ASN A 335 10.37 31.70 6.87
C ASN A 335 11.04 30.69 5.93
N ILE A 336 10.84 29.39 6.15
CA ILE A 336 11.44 28.32 5.34
C ILE A 336 10.46 27.69 4.33
N SER A 337 9.22 28.18 4.27
CA SER A 337 8.19 27.63 3.39
C SER A 337 7.78 28.61 2.31
N THR A 338 7.64 28.12 1.09
CA THR A 338 7.03 28.89 -0.01
C THR A 338 5.52 29.05 0.18
N ILE A 339 4.85 28.01 0.69
CA ILE A 339 3.39 27.99 0.87
C ILE A 339 3.04 27.28 2.19
N ILE A 340 2.22 27.93 3.01
CA ILE A 340 1.46 27.30 4.10
C ILE A 340 -0.01 27.69 3.92
N THR A 341 -0.82 26.75 3.43
CA THR A 341 -2.22 26.97 3.07
C THR A 341 -3.10 25.80 3.48
N LYS A 342 -4.39 25.87 3.21
CA LYS A 342 -5.34 24.77 3.38
C LYS A 342 -6.36 24.75 2.25
N GLY A 343 -7.01 23.61 2.07
CA GLY A 343 -8.03 23.46 1.06
C GLY A 343 -9.40 23.99 1.41
N THR A 344 -10.34 23.68 0.53
CA THR A 344 -11.78 23.98 0.66
C THR A 344 -12.56 22.75 0.19
N THR A 345 -13.72 22.51 0.78
CA THR A 345 -14.60 21.39 0.38
C THR A 345 -15.29 21.70 -0.97
N PRO A 346 -15.20 20.82 -1.98
CA PRO A 346 -15.89 20.99 -3.26
C PRO A 346 -17.41 20.84 -3.08
N LYS A 347 -18.20 21.35 -4.04
CA LYS A 347 -19.66 21.20 -4.02
C LYS A 347 -20.12 19.79 -4.39
N LYS A 348 -19.34 19.08 -5.21
CA LYS A 348 -19.66 17.74 -5.72
C LYS A 348 -18.41 16.86 -5.68
N PHE A 349 -18.61 15.58 -5.45
CA PHE A 349 -17.60 14.53 -5.60
C PHE A 349 -17.98 13.65 -6.79
N THR A 350 -16.97 13.06 -7.41
CA THR A 350 -17.10 12.10 -8.52
C THR A 350 -16.71 10.70 -8.05
N LEU A 351 -17.10 9.67 -8.81
CA LEU A 351 -16.72 8.28 -8.53
C LEU A 351 -15.23 8.00 -8.84
N GLN A 352 -14.65 8.78 -9.77
CA GLN A 352 -13.25 8.70 -10.20
C GLN A 352 -12.76 10.09 -10.62
N GLY A 353 -11.45 10.29 -10.66
CA GLY A 353 -10.84 11.55 -11.07
C GLY A 353 -9.63 11.93 -10.24
N ILE A 354 -9.49 13.21 -9.94
CA ILE A 354 -8.39 13.75 -9.15
C ILE A 354 -8.56 13.39 -7.69
N ASN A 355 -7.49 12.95 -7.03
CA ASN A 355 -7.53 12.52 -5.63
C ASN A 355 -7.92 13.68 -4.71
N TYR A 356 -8.83 13.43 -3.78
CA TYR A 356 -9.24 14.39 -2.77
C TYR A 356 -8.99 13.83 -1.37
N ILE A 357 -7.96 14.35 -0.71
CA ILE A 357 -7.43 13.84 0.55
C ILE A 357 -8.12 14.53 1.72
N LYS A 358 -8.62 13.73 2.67
CA LYS A 358 -9.21 14.15 3.96
C LYS A 358 -8.38 13.60 5.12
N VAL A 359 -8.65 14.08 6.33
CA VAL A 359 -7.92 13.67 7.54
C VAL A 359 -8.01 12.16 7.79
N GLU A 360 -9.15 11.55 7.49
CA GLU A 360 -9.36 10.09 7.59
C GLU A 360 -8.48 9.27 6.64
N ASN A 361 -7.94 9.88 5.57
CA ASN A 361 -7.00 9.23 4.67
C ASN A 361 -5.56 9.25 5.22
N ILE A 362 -5.25 10.12 6.18
CA ILE A 362 -3.92 10.15 6.81
C ILE A 362 -3.90 9.13 7.95
N LEU A 363 -3.07 8.10 7.80
CA LEU A 363 -2.94 7.02 8.76
C LEU A 363 -1.95 7.36 9.87
N ASP A 364 -2.00 6.60 10.97
CA ASP A 364 -1.15 6.84 12.15
C ASP A 364 0.33 6.52 11.88
N ASN A 365 0.63 5.83 10.78
CA ASN A 365 1.97 5.55 10.27
C ASN A 365 2.45 6.58 9.21
N HIS A 366 1.83 7.76 9.19
CA HIS A 366 2.18 8.87 8.29
C HIS A 366 2.00 8.60 6.78
N SER A 367 1.31 7.51 6.42
CA SER A 367 0.96 7.18 5.04
C SER A 367 -0.45 7.66 4.66
N ILE A 368 -0.73 7.69 3.36
CA ILE A 368 -2.03 8.08 2.82
C ILE A 368 -2.78 6.83 2.34
N ASP A 369 -3.93 6.54 2.94
CA ASP A 369 -4.84 5.45 2.57
C ASP A 369 -5.59 5.79 1.27
N LYS A 370 -5.15 5.17 0.18
CA LYS A 370 -5.73 5.35 -1.16
C LYS A 370 -7.11 4.73 -1.31
N SER A 371 -7.44 3.70 -0.51
CA SER A 371 -8.68 2.93 -0.66
C SER A 371 -9.94 3.72 -0.28
N LYS A 372 -9.77 4.79 0.50
CA LYS A 372 -10.86 5.66 1.00
C LYS A 372 -10.83 7.05 0.38
N LEU A 373 -10.11 7.24 -0.71
CA LEU A 373 -10.05 8.54 -1.37
C LEU A 373 -11.41 8.91 -1.95
N SER A 374 -11.76 10.18 -1.82
CA SER A 374 -12.81 10.78 -2.65
C SER A 374 -12.18 11.35 -3.91
N PHE A 375 -12.99 11.58 -4.94
CA PHE A 375 -12.51 12.14 -6.21
C PHE A 375 -13.25 13.41 -6.58
N ILE A 376 -12.56 14.28 -7.31
CA ILE A 376 -13.13 15.47 -7.93
C ILE A 376 -12.79 15.50 -9.42
N ASP A 377 -13.55 16.27 -10.18
CA ASP A 377 -13.29 16.51 -11.60
C ASP A 377 -12.15 17.54 -11.82
N SER A 378 -11.63 17.56 -13.04
CA SER A 378 -10.52 18.43 -13.44
C SER A 378 -10.85 19.92 -13.41
N GLU A 379 -12.12 20.32 -13.62
CA GLU A 379 -12.53 21.73 -13.57
C GLU A 379 -12.47 22.23 -12.13
N THR A 380 -12.97 21.43 -11.19
CA THR A 380 -12.87 21.70 -9.76
C THR A 380 -11.40 21.79 -9.32
N HIS A 381 -10.54 20.87 -9.76
CA HIS A 381 -9.10 20.86 -9.44
C HIS A 381 -8.37 22.12 -9.94
N ASN A 382 -8.50 22.41 -11.24
CA ASN A 382 -7.71 23.43 -11.92
C ASN A 382 -8.21 24.85 -11.64
N ASN A 383 -9.52 25.03 -11.43
CA ASN A 383 -10.14 26.34 -11.29
C ASN A 383 -10.56 26.62 -9.84
N LEU A 384 -11.55 25.87 -9.33
CA LEU A 384 -12.19 26.18 -8.03
C LEU A 384 -11.25 25.97 -6.84
N LEU A 385 -10.42 24.92 -6.89
CA LEU A 385 -9.57 24.49 -5.78
C LEU A 385 -8.07 24.67 -6.04
N LYS A 386 -7.71 25.58 -6.97
CA LYS A 386 -6.31 25.86 -7.36
C LYS A 386 -5.37 26.12 -6.18
N ARG A 387 -5.85 26.82 -5.14
CA ARG A 387 -5.08 27.12 -3.91
C ARG A 387 -4.68 25.89 -3.09
N SER A 388 -5.32 24.76 -3.34
CA SER A 388 -5.18 23.53 -2.57
C SER A 388 -4.54 22.40 -3.38
N ILE A 389 -3.98 22.73 -4.54
CA ILE A 389 -3.27 21.76 -5.38
C ILE A 389 -2.02 21.32 -4.62
N ILE A 390 -1.99 20.02 -4.35
CA ILE A 390 -0.89 19.36 -3.69
C ILE A 390 0.18 19.05 -4.73
N LYS A 391 1.44 19.26 -4.36
CA LYS A 391 2.62 18.92 -5.17
C LYS A 391 3.46 17.87 -4.46
N GLU A 392 4.33 17.23 -5.23
CA GLU A 392 5.31 16.30 -4.68
C GLU A 392 6.18 16.99 -3.63
N LYS A 393 6.52 16.27 -2.55
CA LYS A 393 7.28 16.76 -1.39
C LYS A 393 6.55 17.77 -0.50
N ASP A 394 5.28 18.06 -0.76
CA ASP A 394 4.44 18.73 0.22
C ASP A 394 4.31 17.86 1.48
N ILE A 395 4.19 18.51 2.63
CA ILE A 395 3.82 17.88 3.89
C ILE A 395 2.38 18.25 4.19
N LEU A 396 1.54 17.24 4.36
CA LEU A 396 0.16 17.41 4.81
C LEU A 396 0.12 17.32 6.33
N PHE A 397 -0.58 18.25 6.99
CA PHE A 397 -0.70 18.27 8.44
C PHE A 397 -2.14 18.55 8.87
N SER A 398 -2.73 17.70 9.71
CA SER A 398 -4.13 17.86 10.15
C SER A 398 -4.26 18.94 11.22
N ILE A 399 -5.14 19.89 10.91
CA ILE A 399 -5.39 21.07 11.73
C ILE A 399 -6.82 21.12 12.28
N ALA A 400 -7.70 20.20 11.87
CA ALA A 400 -9.04 20.04 12.41
C ALA A 400 -9.46 18.56 12.41
N GLY A 401 -10.38 18.17 13.30
CA GLY A 401 -10.77 16.77 13.49
C GLY A 401 -9.73 16.02 14.32
N THR A 402 -9.20 14.90 13.82
CA THR A 402 -8.06 14.23 14.47
C THR A 402 -6.79 15.05 14.23
N LEU A 403 -6.29 15.72 15.26
CA LEU A 403 -5.14 16.63 15.18
C LEU A 403 -3.79 15.91 15.08
N ALA A 404 -2.79 16.61 14.53
CA ALA A 404 -1.39 16.17 14.40
C ALA A 404 -1.16 14.87 13.61
N LYS A 405 -2.09 14.50 12.73
CA LYS A 405 -1.80 13.54 11.67
C LYS A 405 -1.05 14.25 10.57
N PHE A 406 0.01 13.65 10.06
CA PHE A 406 0.78 14.23 8.97
C PHE A 406 1.28 13.15 8.01
N ALA A 407 1.52 13.54 6.76
CA ALA A 407 2.02 12.66 5.71
C ALA A 407 2.93 13.41 4.75
N PHE A 408 3.91 12.70 4.20
CA PHE A 408 4.78 13.19 3.13
C PHE A 408 4.20 12.83 1.76
N VAL A 409 4.05 13.81 0.88
CA VAL A 409 3.46 13.59 -0.44
C VAL A 409 4.51 13.07 -1.42
N THR A 410 4.21 11.93 -2.03
CA THR A 410 5.00 11.36 -3.13
C THR A 410 4.18 11.37 -4.42
N ASN A 411 4.83 11.19 -5.57
CA ASN A 411 4.16 11.26 -6.87
C ASN A 411 3.00 10.24 -7.02
N ASN A 412 3.00 9.16 -6.23
CA ASN A 412 2.00 8.09 -6.31
C ASN A 412 0.58 8.47 -5.89
N ILE A 413 0.38 9.64 -5.26
CA ILE A 413 -0.93 10.15 -4.84
C ILE A 413 -1.38 11.33 -5.69
N LEU A 414 -0.53 11.80 -6.60
CA LEU A 414 -0.82 12.96 -7.44
C LEU A 414 -1.53 12.53 -8.73
N PRO A 415 -2.33 13.42 -9.34
CA PRO A 415 -2.71 14.76 -8.88
C PRO A 415 -3.68 14.73 -7.68
N ALA A 416 -3.60 15.73 -6.78
CA ALA A 416 -4.45 15.78 -5.60
C ALA A 416 -4.82 17.20 -5.09
N ASN A 417 -5.95 17.27 -4.38
CA ASN A 417 -6.35 18.39 -3.52
C ASN A 417 -6.69 17.91 -2.10
N THR A 418 -6.93 18.85 -1.20
CA THR A 418 -7.43 18.56 0.15
C THR A 418 -8.49 19.56 0.61
N ASN A 419 -9.02 19.36 1.82
CA ASN A 419 -10.05 20.20 2.44
C ASN A 419 -9.47 21.21 3.45
N GLN A 420 -10.36 21.90 4.17
CA GLN A 420 -10.00 22.90 5.17
C GLN A 420 -9.41 22.32 6.47
N ALA A 421 -9.43 21.00 6.65
CA ALA A 421 -8.94 20.33 7.85
C ALA A 421 -7.47 19.91 7.74
N ILE A 422 -6.86 20.06 6.57
CA ILE A 422 -5.46 19.72 6.30
C ILE A 422 -4.74 20.98 5.82
N ALA A 423 -3.63 21.29 6.50
CA ALA A 423 -2.65 22.25 6.03
C ALA A 423 -1.72 21.59 5.02
N ILE A 424 -1.41 22.32 3.94
CA ILE A 424 -0.37 22.00 2.97
C ILE A 424 0.84 22.87 3.33
N ILE A 425 1.96 22.23 3.65
CA ILE A 425 3.24 22.87 3.95
C ILE A 425 4.19 22.54 2.80
N ARG A 426 4.57 23.57 2.04
CA ARG A 426 5.52 23.46 0.94
C ARG A 426 6.79 24.21 1.29
N VAL A 427 7.79 23.45 1.71
CA VAL A 427 9.11 23.94 2.09
C VAL A 427 9.85 24.46 0.86
N ASP A 428 10.60 25.56 0.99
CA ASP A 428 11.51 26.01 -0.05
C ASP A 428 12.74 25.11 -0.08
N SER A 429 12.84 24.28 -1.13
CA SER A 429 13.94 23.33 -1.30
C SER A 429 15.29 24.01 -1.54
N ASN A 430 15.34 25.31 -1.81
CA ASN A 430 16.59 26.08 -1.86
C ASN A 430 17.11 26.46 -0.48
N ILE A 431 16.21 26.52 0.52
CA ILE A 431 16.55 26.84 1.91
C ILE A 431 16.86 25.55 2.67
N ILE A 432 15.98 24.55 2.56
CA ILE A 432 16.11 23.31 3.32
C ILE A 432 15.36 22.15 2.66
N ASN A 433 15.90 20.94 2.79
CA ASN A 433 15.24 19.75 2.27
C ASN A 433 13.90 19.51 3.02
N PRO A 434 12.78 19.27 2.30
CA PRO A 434 11.48 18.97 2.92
C PRO A 434 11.52 17.80 3.92
N LEU A 435 12.44 16.84 3.75
CA LEU A 435 12.62 15.73 4.69
C LEU A 435 13.10 16.19 6.08
N PHE A 436 13.79 17.32 6.20
CA PHE A 436 14.13 17.88 7.50
C PHE A 436 12.87 18.23 8.30
N VAL A 437 11.94 18.96 7.68
CA VAL A 437 10.66 19.33 8.30
C VAL A 437 9.79 18.11 8.57
N PHE A 438 9.82 17.11 7.68
CA PHE A 438 9.14 15.85 7.94
C PHE A 438 9.71 15.13 9.18
N ASN A 439 11.04 15.07 9.34
CA ASN A 439 11.67 14.49 10.53
C ASN A 439 11.40 15.30 11.80
N PHE A 440 11.29 16.62 11.72
CA PHE A 440 10.85 17.47 12.82
C PHE A 440 9.45 17.03 13.33
N PHE A 441 8.53 16.70 12.41
CA PHE A 441 7.23 16.17 12.79
C PHE A 441 7.31 14.75 13.36
N LEU A 442 8.10 13.85 12.75
CA LEU A 442 8.32 12.48 13.26
C LEU A 442 8.95 12.47 14.66
N ALA A 443 9.83 13.42 14.96
CA ALA A 443 10.45 13.57 16.26
C ALA A 443 9.52 14.17 17.32
N ASP A 444 8.24 14.41 16.99
CA ASP A 444 7.20 14.94 17.88
C ASP A 444 7.44 16.36 18.43
N LEU A 445 8.38 17.10 17.83
CA LEU A 445 8.77 18.43 18.32
C LEU A 445 7.69 19.51 18.16
N HIS A 446 6.77 19.30 17.22
CA HIS A 446 5.60 20.15 17.04
C HIS A 446 4.63 20.07 18.23
N LYS A 447 4.67 19.01 19.05
CA LYS A 447 3.62 18.76 20.04
C LYS A 447 3.57 19.83 21.13
N GLU A 448 4.71 20.28 21.63
CA GLU A 448 4.74 21.31 22.68
C GLU A 448 4.12 22.62 22.17
N HIS A 449 4.53 23.07 20.98
CA HIS A 449 4.01 24.32 20.42
C HIS A 449 2.53 24.23 20.00
N CYS A 450 2.10 23.10 19.44
CA CYS A 450 0.73 22.93 18.97
C CYS A 450 -0.27 22.70 20.10
N PHE A 451 0.08 21.95 21.15
CA PHE A 451 -0.92 21.39 22.09
C PHE A 451 -0.92 21.96 23.51
N LYS A 452 0.06 22.80 23.89
CA LYS A 452 0.17 23.36 25.24
C LYS A 452 -1.08 24.14 25.69
N ASN A 453 -1.83 24.72 24.74
CA ASN A 453 -3.03 25.52 25.02
C ASN A 453 -4.35 24.91 24.47
N LEU A 454 -4.33 23.73 23.84
CA LEU A 454 -5.50 23.14 23.18
C LEU A 454 -6.40 22.31 24.12
N GLN A 455 -5.93 21.96 25.32
CA GLN A 455 -6.64 21.06 26.25
C GLN A 455 -7.96 21.63 26.81
N GLN A 456 -8.27 22.91 26.57
CA GLN A 456 -9.46 23.58 27.14
C GLN A 456 -10.64 23.77 26.16
N SER A 457 -10.55 23.30 24.91
CA SER A 457 -11.62 23.49 23.91
C SER A 457 -12.37 22.21 23.56
N VAL A 458 -13.70 22.29 23.43
CA VAL A 458 -14.62 21.16 23.12
C VAL A 458 -14.37 20.57 21.72
N GLN A 459 -13.78 21.33 20.80
CA GLN A 459 -13.23 20.84 19.53
C GLN A 459 -11.92 21.59 19.22
N PRO A 460 -10.76 20.98 19.50
CA PRO A 460 -9.48 21.65 19.27
C PRO A 460 -9.23 21.74 17.76
N ASN A 461 -8.93 22.95 17.27
CA ASN A 461 -8.52 23.23 15.90
C ASN A 461 -7.24 24.06 15.93
N LEU A 462 -6.27 23.73 15.08
CA LEU A 462 -5.05 24.50 14.89
C LEU A 462 -5.26 25.56 13.81
N SER A 463 -4.84 26.79 14.11
CA SER A 463 -4.84 27.86 13.11
C SER A 463 -3.65 27.71 12.17
N LEU A 464 -3.76 28.21 10.93
CA LEU A 464 -2.59 28.27 10.04
C LEU A 464 -1.49 29.17 10.59
N THR A 465 -1.85 30.20 11.38
CA THR A 465 -0.90 31.06 12.08
C THR A 465 -0.08 30.24 13.10
N THR A 466 -0.71 29.31 13.81
CA THR A 466 -0.01 28.39 14.72
C THR A 466 1.01 27.54 13.96
N ILE A 467 0.63 27.01 12.78
CA ILE A 467 1.54 26.22 11.94
C ILE A 467 2.69 27.09 11.41
N ARG A 468 2.40 28.29 10.91
CA ARG A 468 3.41 29.25 10.41
C ARG A 468 4.44 29.61 11.47
N ASN A 469 3.98 29.84 12.70
CA ASN A 469 4.82 30.24 13.82
C ASN A 469 5.52 29.07 14.53
N LEU A 470 5.42 27.84 14.02
CA LEU A 470 6.20 26.73 14.56
C LEU A 470 7.69 27.05 14.44
N LYS A 471 8.35 27.09 15.60
CA LYS A 471 9.77 27.38 15.72
C LYS A 471 10.59 26.10 15.53
N LEU A 472 11.68 26.24 14.79
CA LEU A 472 12.63 25.17 14.55
C LEU A 472 14.06 25.70 14.61
N ILE A 473 14.96 24.83 15.04
CA ILE A 473 16.39 25.09 15.03
C ILE A 473 16.89 24.99 13.60
N PHE A 474 17.65 26.00 13.18
CA PHE A 474 18.24 26.12 11.86
C PHE A 474 19.76 26.06 11.98
N PRO A 475 20.38 24.91 11.66
CA PRO A 475 21.82 24.73 11.78
C PRO A 475 22.58 25.43 10.65
N GLU A 476 23.88 25.60 10.83
CA GLU A 476 24.77 26.07 9.75
C GLU A 476 24.67 25.17 8.50
N SER A 477 24.78 25.78 7.31
CA SER A 477 24.64 25.09 6.01
C SER A 477 25.51 23.83 5.86
N LYS A 478 26.74 23.84 6.39
CA LYS A 478 27.66 22.68 6.35
C LYS A 478 27.11 21.49 7.15
N ILE A 479 26.52 21.74 8.33
CA ILE A 479 25.92 20.69 9.16
C ILE A 479 24.58 20.25 8.58
N LEU A 480 23.76 21.19 8.11
CA LEU A 480 22.50 20.87 7.46
C LEU A 480 22.70 19.90 6.29
N LYS A 481 23.67 20.19 5.42
CA LYS A 481 23.99 19.33 4.29
C LYS A 481 24.47 17.94 4.71
N LYS A 482 25.35 17.85 5.72
CA LYS A 482 25.78 16.55 6.28
C LYS A 482 24.60 15.74 6.81
N TYR A 483 23.66 16.41 7.49
CA TYR A 483 22.45 15.75 7.98
C TYR A 483 21.61 15.24 6.81
N GLU A 484 21.33 16.09 5.83
CA GLU A 484 20.54 15.75 4.64
C GLU A 484 21.13 14.56 3.89
N ASP A 485 22.45 14.54 3.67
CA ASP A 485 23.15 13.42 3.03
C ASP A 485 22.97 12.12 3.84
N SER A 486 23.01 12.21 5.17
CA SER A 486 22.85 11.04 6.05
C SER A 486 21.44 10.44 6.02
N ILE A 487 20.40 11.28 5.92
CA ILE A 487 19.00 10.82 5.94
C ILE A 487 18.46 10.48 4.56
N LEU A 488 19.02 11.05 3.49
CA LEU A 488 18.52 10.86 2.13
C LEU A 488 18.48 9.38 1.75
N HIS A 489 19.53 8.62 2.09
CA HIS A 489 19.59 7.19 1.83
C HIS A 489 18.55 6.38 2.59
N ILE A 490 18.22 6.80 3.82
CA ILE A 490 17.20 6.16 4.66
C ILE A 490 15.83 6.30 3.99
N PHE A 491 15.43 7.53 3.65
CA PHE A 491 14.14 7.78 3.00
C PHE A 491 14.07 7.19 1.60
N TYR A 492 15.16 7.24 0.82
CA TYR A 492 15.22 6.56 -0.47
C TYR A 492 14.92 5.06 -0.34
N LYS A 493 15.52 4.38 0.64
CA LYS A 493 15.26 2.97 0.89
C LYS A 493 13.82 2.71 1.33
N ILE A 494 13.25 3.57 2.19
CA ILE A 494 11.85 3.50 2.59
C ILE A 494 10.93 3.57 1.37
N TYR A 495 11.11 4.56 0.50
CA TYR A 495 10.27 4.73 -0.70
C TYR A 495 10.40 3.56 -1.66
N ARG A 496 11.62 3.07 -1.91
CA ARG A 496 11.86 1.88 -2.75
C ARG A 496 11.16 0.64 -2.22
N ASN A 497 11.20 0.42 -0.91
CA ASN A 497 10.51 -0.69 -0.27
C ASN A 497 8.97 -0.55 -0.38
N ILE A 498 8.42 0.66 -0.30
CA ILE A 498 6.97 0.90 -0.50
C ILE A 498 6.55 0.57 -1.94
N GLU A 499 7.32 1.00 -2.94
CA GLU A 499 7.06 0.65 -4.35
C GLU A 499 7.19 -0.86 -4.60
N GLU A 500 8.22 -1.50 -4.04
CA GLU A 500 8.40 -2.95 -4.13
C GLU A 500 7.19 -3.68 -3.52
N ASN A 501 6.71 -3.24 -2.35
CA ASN A 501 5.54 -3.83 -1.70
C ASN A 501 4.27 -3.73 -2.55
N GLN A 502 4.07 -2.61 -3.24
CA GLN A 502 2.93 -2.44 -4.16
C GLN A 502 3.01 -3.44 -5.33
N LYS A 503 4.20 -3.62 -5.92
CA LYS A 503 4.41 -4.59 -7.01
C LYS A 503 4.20 -6.03 -6.52
N LEU A 504 4.77 -6.39 -5.37
CA LEU A 504 4.62 -7.73 -4.79
C LEU A 504 3.16 -8.06 -4.46
N ALA A 505 2.41 -7.10 -3.90
CA ALA A 505 0.99 -7.26 -3.64
C ALA A 505 0.20 -7.46 -4.93
N GLY A 506 0.48 -6.66 -5.98
CA GLY A 506 -0.15 -6.83 -7.29
C GLY A 506 0.14 -8.19 -7.92
N ILE A 507 1.38 -8.68 -7.84
CA ILE A 507 1.74 -10.03 -8.30
C ILE A 507 0.95 -11.08 -7.53
N ARG A 508 0.97 -11.03 -6.19
CA ARG A 508 0.23 -11.96 -5.32
C ARG A 508 -1.26 -12.00 -5.70
N ASP A 509 -1.89 -10.84 -5.82
CA ASP A 509 -3.31 -10.72 -6.09
C ASP A 509 -3.69 -11.23 -7.49
N SER A 510 -2.76 -11.14 -8.46
CA SER A 510 -2.93 -11.69 -9.82
C SER A 510 -2.79 -13.22 -9.89
N ILE A 511 -1.89 -13.80 -9.10
CA ILE A 511 -1.61 -15.25 -9.13
C ILE A 511 -2.51 -16.03 -8.18
N LEU A 512 -2.97 -15.42 -7.09
CA LEU A 512 -3.83 -16.04 -6.09
C LEU A 512 -5.03 -16.75 -6.72
N PRO A 513 -5.92 -16.09 -7.51
CA PRO A 513 -7.09 -16.76 -8.07
C PRO A 513 -6.72 -17.92 -8.99
N LYS A 514 -5.59 -17.84 -9.72
CA LYS A 514 -5.13 -18.87 -10.65
C LYS A 514 -4.61 -20.11 -9.92
N LEU A 515 -3.89 -19.91 -8.82
CA LEU A 515 -3.40 -21.00 -7.97
C LEU A 515 -4.55 -21.67 -7.20
N MET A 516 -5.48 -20.88 -6.66
CA MET A 516 -6.61 -21.42 -5.88
C MET A 516 -7.68 -22.06 -6.77
N SER A 517 -7.84 -21.63 -8.02
CA SER A 517 -8.77 -22.27 -8.98
C SER A 517 -8.21 -23.55 -9.59
N GLY A 518 -6.89 -23.71 -9.58
CA GLY A 518 -6.16 -24.75 -10.30
C GLY A 518 -5.86 -24.43 -11.76
N GLU A 519 -6.13 -23.20 -12.22
CA GLU A 519 -5.72 -22.71 -13.54
C GLU A 519 -4.20 -22.73 -13.72
N ILE A 520 -3.43 -22.59 -12.63
CA ILE A 520 -1.98 -22.82 -12.61
C ILE A 520 -1.67 -23.90 -11.57
N ARG A 521 -1.00 -24.97 -11.99
CA ARG A 521 -0.41 -25.99 -11.09
C ARG A 521 1.07 -25.75 -10.89
N ILE A 522 1.55 -26.13 -9.72
CA ILE A 522 2.98 -26.11 -9.40
C ILE A 522 3.44 -27.57 -9.39
N LYS A 523 4.20 -27.96 -10.43
CA LYS A 523 4.73 -29.33 -10.57
C LYS A 523 5.70 -29.70 -9.46
#